data_AF-A0A938TC46-F1
#
_entry.id   AF-A0A938TC46-F1
#
_cell.length_a   1.000
_cell.length_b   1.000
_cell.length_c   1.000
_cell.angle_alpha   90.00
_cell.angle_beta   90.00
_cell.angle_gamma   90.00
#
_symmetry.space_group_name_H-M   'P 1'
#
loop_
_entity.id
_entity.type
_entity.pdbx_description
1 polymer ?
#
loop_
_entity_poly.entity_id
_entity_poly.type
_entity_poly.pdbx_seq_one_letter_code
_entity_poly.pdbx_strand_id
1 'polypeptide(L)'
;MLHRVAMEDQAMTGIHCSDNRPDPPVTYDVRPIGWVRCDQQWPFDAPRQPGLLDNRATIEILPLYSQALTGLEEFSRIWIVFVFHNATEKLVIRPPRLASGSVGAFASRSPHRPNRLGISSVRLAFLAEQGVLGFLGFLRHQLSFLPDDTERKRVEKAGDREWVISYRTWRCRYTVDFENRICSVTDVFSGWNAAELGEGSEDPWEDKALHREYCRRFTSSTGDTKE
;
A
#
# COMPACT_ATOMS: atom_id res chain seq x y z
N MET A 1 -6.90 -40.57 4.76
CA MET A 1 -5.80 -40.77 3.77
C MET A 1 -5.20 -39.41 3.47
N LEU A 2 -3.88 -39.26 3.47
CA LEU A 2 -3.20 -38.00 3.19
C LEU A 2 -2.88 -37.90 1.68
N HIS A 3 -3.10 -36.73 1.09
CA HIS A 3 -2.73 -36.44 -0.29
C HIS A 3 -1.40 -35.66 -0.30
N ARG A 4 -0.44 -36.10 -1.11
CA ARG A 4 0.89 -35.46 -1.26
C ARG A 4 1.01 -34.87 -2.66
N VAL A 5 1.57 -33.66 -2.74
CA VAL A 5 1.92 -32.99 -4.01
C VAL A 5 3.42 -32.72 -3.96
N ALA A 6 4.16 -33.26 -4.92
CA ALA A 6 5.58 -32.96 -5.06
C ALA A 6 5.74 -31.52 -5.60
N MET A 7 6.70 -30.78 -5.04
CA MET A 7 7.02 -29.41 -5.46
C MET A 7 8.52 -29.33 -5.74
N GLU A 8 8.90 -28.69 -6.84
CA GLU A 8 10.28 -28.40 -7.21
C GLU A 8 10.40 -26.88 -7.35
N ASP A 9 11.09 -26.22 -6.42
CA ASP A 9 11.38 -24.79 -6.52
C ASP A 9 12.66 -24.44 -5.74
N GLN A 10 13.49 -23.59 -6.32
CA GLN A 10 14.69 -23.03 -5.69
C GLN A 10 14.36 -21.94 -4.64
N ALA A 11 13.10 -21.48 -4.56
CA ALA A 11 12.64 -20.42 -3.66
C ALA A 11 12.13 -20.89 -2.28
N MET A 12 12.25 -22.19 -1.94
CA MET A 12 11.82 -22.79 -0.66
C MET A 12 12.71 -22.40 0.54
N THR A 13 12.90 -21.10 0.77
CA THR A 13 13.72 -20.58 1.87
C THR A 13 12.90 -20.45 3.15
N GLY A 14 13.47 -20.84 4.30
CA GLY A 14 12.83 -20.68 5.63
C GLY A 14 11.77 -21.73 6.01
N ILE A 15 11.49 -22.72 5.15
CA ILE A 15 10.59 -23.84 5.49
C ILE A 15 11.40 -24.94 6.16
N HIS A 16 11.20 -25.14 7.47
CA HIS A 16 11.78 -26.26 8.20
C HIS A 16 10.86 -27.48 8.11
N CYS A 17 11.33 -28.53 7.45
CA CYS A 17 10.65 -29.82 7.47
C CYS A 17 10.96 -30.53 8.79
N SER A 18 9.93 -30.77 9.59
CA SER A 18 10.01 -31.73 10.70
C SER A 18 9.10 -32.91 10.40
N ASP A 19 9.59 -34.12 10.68
CA ASP A 19 8.79 -35.34 10.55
C ASP A 19 7.74 -35.46 11.67
N ASN A 20 7.85 -34.63 12.70
CA ASN A 20 6.98 -34.65 13.87
C ASN A 20 5.74 -33.76 13.63
N ARG A 21 4.72 -34.35 13.01
CA ARG A 21 3.43 -33.68 12.79
C ARG A 21 2.55 -33.84 14.02
N PRO A 22 2.05 -32.76 14.62
CA PRO A 22 1.07 -32.86 15.68
C PRO A 22 -0.18 -33.60 15.19
N ASP A 23 -0.64 -34.59 15.97
CA ASP A 23 -1.92 -35.27 15.78
C ASP A 23 -2.67 -35.25 17.13
N PRO A 24 -3.82 -34.55 17.24
CA PRO A 24 -4.54 -33.84 16.17
C PRO A 24 -3.81 -32.59 15.66
N PRO A 25 -4.19 -32.07 14.48
CA PRO A 25 -3.65 -30.82 13.94
C PRO A 25 -3.81 -29.68 14.95
N VAL A 26 -2.74 -28.91 15.14
CA VAL A 26 -2.77 -27.70 15.98
C VAL A 26 -3.44 -26.57 15.23
N THR A 27 -4.43 -25.94 15.86
CA THR A 27 -5.03 -24.68 15.39
C THR A 27 -4.15 -23.51 15.80
N TYR A 28 -3.93 -22.58 14.87
CA TYR A 28 -3.23 -21.33 15.12
C TYR A 28 -4.18 -20.16 14.99
N ASP A 29 -4.23 -19.32 16.03
CA ASP A 29 -5.01 -18.09 16.00
C ASP A 29 -4.23 -16.97 15.30
N VAL A 30 -4.85 -16.33 14.31
CA VAL A 30 -4.30 -15.16 13.63
C VAL A 30 -4.90 -13.90 14.25
N ARG A 31 -4.08 -13.16 14.99
CA ARG A 31 -4.47 -11.86 15.56
C ARG A 31 -4.18 -10.75 14.54
N PRO A 32 -5.14 -9.85 14.25
CA PRO A 32 -4.88 -8.74 13.34
C PRO A 32 -3.81 -7.80 13.90
N ILE A 33 -2.91 -7.34 13.03
CA ILE A 33 -1.88 -6.34 13.36
C ILE A 33 -2.24 -4.93 12.85
N GLY A 34 -3.34 -4.83 12.11
CA GLY A 34 -3.74 -3.62 11.42
C GLY A 34 -4.89 -3.86 10.44
N TRP A 35 -5.25 -2.82 9.70
CA TRP A 35 -6.32 -2.82 8.71
C TRP A 35 -5.87 -2.20 7.38
N VAL A 36 -6.41 -2.73 6.30
CA VAL A 36 -6.30 -2.11 4.98
C VAL A 36 -7.46 -1.13 4.82
N ARG A 37 -7.15 0.13 4.48
CA ARG A 37 -8.10 1.17 4.08
C ARG A 37 -7.95 1.43 2.61
N CYS A 38 -9.05 1.41 1.87
CA CYS A 38 -9.11 1.74 0.46
C CYS A 38 -10.53 2.18 0.11
N ASP A 39 -10.69 2.89 -0.99
CA ASP A 39 -11.99 3.41 -1.44
C ASP A 39 -12.89 2.32 -2.05
N GLN A 40 -12.38 1.09 -2.16
CA GLN A 40 -13.10 -0.05 -2.72
C GLN A 40 -14.09 -0.60 -1.68
N GLN A 41 -15.36 -0.26 -1.84
CA GLN A 41 -16.41 -0.68 -0.92
C GLN A 41 -16.92 -2.11 -1.18
N TRP A 42 -16.71 -2.66 -2.39
CA TRP A 42 -17.24 -3.99 -2.75
C TRP A 42 -16.17 -4.95 -3.32
N PRO A 43 -16.29 -6.27 -3.11
CA PRO A 43 -15.38 -7.29 -3.66
C PRO A 43 -15.29 -7.35 -5.20
N PHE A 44 -16.20 -6.64 -5.89
CA PHE A 44 -16.20 -6.47 -7.34
C PHE A 44 -15.45 -5.21 -7.79
N ASP A 45 -15.23 -4.24 -6.89
CA ASP A 45 -14.52 -2.99 -7.15
C ASP A 45 -13.00 -3.12 -6.94
N ALA A 46 -12.57 -4.09 -6.13
CA ALA A 46 -11.15 -4.45 -6.07
C ALA A 46 -10.73 -5.06 -7.42
N PRO A 47 -9.85 -4.40 -8.19
CA PRO A 47 -9.55 -4.87 -9.53
C PRO A 47 -8.75 -6.16 -9.45
N ARG A 48 -9.21 -7.12 -10.24
CA ARG A 48 -8.61 -8.45 -10.37
C ARG A 48 -7.38 -8.44 -11.31
N GLN A 49 -6.92 -7.25 -11.70
CA GLN A 49 -5.74 -6.94 -12.51
C GLN A 49 -5.04 -5.67 -11.97
N PRO A 50 -3.72 -5.71 -11.72
CA PRO A 50 -2.95 -4.50 -11.43
C PRO A 50 -3.00 -3.54 -12.63
N GLY A 51 -3.32 -2.26 -12.40
CA GLY A 51 -3.15 -1.18 -13.40
C GLY A 51 -4.40 -0.65 -14.11
N LEU A 52 -5.61 -1.11 -13.78
CA LEU A 52 -6.85 -0.66 -14.44
C LEU A 52 -7.61 0.46 -13.68
N LEU A 53 -7.30 0.68 -12.40
CA LEU A 53 -7.90 1.69 -11.52
C LEU A 53 -6.83 2.17 -10.51
N ASP A 54 -6.99 3.38 -9.96
CA ASP A 54 -6.15 3.91 -8.87
C ASP A 54 -6.42 3.11 -7.57
N ASN A 55 -5.65 2.06 -7.33
CA ASN A 55 -5.84 1.14 -6.19
C ASN A 55 -4.94 1.52 -5.03
N ARG A 56 -4.97 2.79 -4.66
CA ARG A 56 -4.30 3.26 -3.47
C ARG A 56 -4.99 2.66 -2.25
N ALA A 57 -4.17 2.12 -1.37
CA ALA A 57 -4.63 1.61 -0.09
C ALA A 57 -3.61 2.01 0.97
N THR A 58 -4.11 2.39 2.14
CA THR A 58 -3.32 2.66 3.33
C THR A 58 -3.41 1.46 4.25
N ILE A 59 -2.29 1.09 4.88
CA ILE A 59 -2.27 0.05 5.90
C ILE A 59 -2.14 0.74 7.25
N GLU A 60 -3.20 0.71 8.04
CA GLU A 60 -3.21 1.19 9.42
C GLU A 60 -2.65 0.10 10.33
N ILE A 61 -1.46 0.30 10.88
CA ILE A 61 -0.84 -0.65 11.82
C ILE A 61 -1.20 -0.25 13.24
N LEU A 62 -1.59 -1.23 14.05
CA LEU A 62 -1.90 -1.00 15.46
C LEU A 62 -0.66 -0.43 16.18
N PRO A 63 -0.83 0.59 17.06
CA PRO A 63 0.30 1.28 17.70
C PRO A 63 1.30 0.35 18.39
N LEU A 64 0.83 -0.75 18.96
CA LEU A 64 1.66 -1.73 19.67
C LEU A 64 2.70 -2.42 18.77
N TYR A 65 2.50 -2.44 17.45
CA TYR A 65 3.43 -3.01 16.47
C TYR A 65 4.24 -1.96 15.72
N SER A 66 4.13 -0.67 16.06
CA SER A 66 4.78 0.44 15.34
C SER A 66 6.30 0.28 15.20
N GLN A 67 6.98 -0.26 16.23
CA GLN A 67 8.43 -0.51 16.18
C GLN A 67 8.83 -1.47 15.05
N ALA A 68 7.95 -2.41 14.67
CA ALA A 68 8.21 -3.38 13.60
C ALA A 68 8.24 -2.76 12.20
N LEU A 69 7.87 -1.47 12.06
CA LEU A 69 7.97 -0.73 10.80
C LEU A 69 9.35 -0.10 10.57
N THR A 70 10.28 -0.22 11.53
CA THR A 70 11.63 0.34 11.41
C THR A 70 12.39 -0.29 10.23
N GLY A 71 12.92 0.52 9.32
CA GLY A 71 13.68 0.07 8.15
C GLY A 71 12.82 -0.42 6.99
N LEU A 72 11.48 -0.36 7.12
CA LEU A 72 10.55 -0.73 6.05
C LEU A 72 10.75 0.16 4.81
N GLU A 73 11.14 1.41 5.02
CA GLU A 73 11.44 2.40 3.99
C GLU A 73 12.62 2.06 3.08
N GLU A 74 13.48 1.11 3.46
CA GLU A 74 14.63 0.67 2.67
C GLU A 74 14.22 -0.31 1.54
N PHE A 75 12.98 -0.82 1.58
CA PHE A 75 12.48 -1.77 0.61
C PHE A 75 11.59 -1.09 -0.44
N SER A 76 11.73 -1.49 -1.70
CA SER A 76 10.85 -1.05 -2.80
C SER A 76 9.51 -1.78 -2.80
N ARG A 77 9.47 -2.99 -2.23
CA ARG A 77 8.30 -3.85 -2.17
C ARG A 77 8.21 -4.56 -0.84
N ILE A 78 6.99 -4.78 -0.41
CA ILE A 78 6.68 -5.62 0.74
C ILE A 78 5.64 -6.65 0.39
N TRP A 79 5.67 -7.75 1.13
CA TRP A 79 4.63 -8.76 1.11
C TRP A 79 3.65 -8.48 2.23
N ILE A 80 2.37 -8.37 1.87
CA ILE A 80 1.27 -8.26 2.82
C ILE A 80 0.57 -9.60 2.86
N VAL A 81 0.45 -10.17 4.06
CA VAL A 81 -0.44 -11.30 4.34
C VAL A 81 -1.68 -10.74 5.03
N PHE A 82 -2.87 -11.07 4.51
CA PHE A 82 -4.13 -10.53 5.01
C PHE A 82 -5.23 -11.58 5.04
N VAL A 83 -6.30 -11.32 5.80
CA VAL A 83 -7.46 -12.21 5.92
C VAL A 83 -8.61 -11.69 5.05
N PHE A 84 -9.17 -12.56 4.21
CA PHE A 84 -10.44 -12.31 3.53
C PHE A 84 -11.61 -12.45 4.52
N HIS A 85 -11.85 -11.43 5.34
CA HIS A 85 -12.82 -11.46 6.44
C HIS A 85 -14.26 -11.79 6.00
N ASN A 86 -14.65 -11.41 4.78
CA ASN A 86 -15.97 -11.70 4.22
C ASN A 86 -16.05 -13.00 3.41
N ALA A 87 -14.93 -13.73 3.24
CA ALA A 87 -14.95 -14.98 2.48
C ALA A 87 -15.46 -16.15 3.33
N THR A 88 -15.98 -17.16 2.64
CA THR A 88 -16.44 -18.42 3.23
C THR A 88 -15.52 -19.56 2.84
N GLU A 89 -15.41 -20.58 3.70
CA GLU A 89 -14.65 -21.77 3.38
C GLU A 89 -15.31 -22.57 2.24
N LYS A 90 -14.52 -22.90 1.22
CA LYS A 90 -14.93 -23.77 0.11
C LYS A 90 -13.73 -24.59 -0.36
N LEU A 91 -13.96 -25.88 -0.66
CA LEU A 91 -12.94 -26.78 -1.20
C LEU A 91 -12.92 -26.82 -2.73
N VAL A 92 -14.05 -26.51 -3.37
CA VAL A 92 -14.22 -26.46 -4.82
C VAL A 92 -14.84 -25.13 -5.20
N ILE A 93 -14.27 -24.47 -6.21
CA ILE A 93 -14.62 -23.12 -6.65
C ILE A 93 -14.93 -23.16 -8.15
N ARG A 94 -15.84 -22.28 -8.58
CA ARG A 94 -16.02 -21.95 -10.00
C ARG A 94 -15.36 -20.60 -10.28
N PRO A 95 -14.12 -20.57 -10.83
CA PRO A 95 -13.42 -19.32 -11.09
C PRO A 95 -14.14 -18.51 -12.18
N PRO A 96 -14.21 -17.18 -12.09
CA PRO A 96 -14.88 -16.35 -13.08
C PRO A 96 -14.30 -16.46 -14.50
N ARG A 97 -12.99 -16.74 -14.61
CA ARG A 97 -12.26 -16.84 -15.88
C ARG A 97 -12.27 -18.24 -16.49
N LEU A 98 -12.83 -19.22 -15.79
CA LEU A 98 -12.96 -20.57 -16.31
C LEU A 98 -14.29 -20.67 -17.07
N ALA A 99 -14.21 -20.84 -18.40
CA ALA A 99 -15.38 -20.83 -19.29
C ALA A 99 -16.47 -21.83 -18.87
N SER A 100 -16.08 -23.00 -18.36
CA SER A 100 -16.98 -23.99 -17.77
C SER A 100 -16.24 -24.86 -16.75
N GLY A 101 -16.97 -25.40 -15.77
CA GLY A 101 -16.43 -26.34 -14.77
C GLY A 101 -16.07 -25.71 -13.42
N SER A 102 -15.41 -26.51 -12.58
CA SER A 102 -14.99 -26.13 -11.23
C SER A 102 -13.60 -26.70 -10.96
N VAL A 103 -12.85 -26.04 -10.08
CA VAL A 103 -11.49 -26.46 -9.69
C VAL A 103 -11.38 -26.49 -8.17
N GLY A 104 -10.43 -27.28 -7.67
CA GLY A 104 -10.10 -27.25 -6.24
C GLY A 104 -9.65 -25.85 -5.80
N ALA A 105 -9.99 -25.45 -4.58
CA ALA A 105 -9.66 -24.12 -4.05
C ALA A 105 -8.14 -23.85 -4.05
N PHE A 106 -7.32 -24.88 -3.87
CA PHE A 106 -5.85 -24.79 -3.92
C PHE A 106 -5.29 -24.66 -5.34
N ALA A 107 -6.06 -25.02 -6.37
CA ALA A 107 -5.69 -24.79 -7.77
C ALA A 107 -6.08 -23.38 -8.27
N SER A 108 -6.54 -22.49 -7.38
CA SER A 108 -6.95 -21.13 -7.71
C SER A 108 -6.50 -20.12 -6.64
N ARG A 109 -6.61 -18.83 -6.96
CA ARG A 109 -6.41 -17.71 -6.02
C ARG A 109 -7.74 -17.21 -5.42
N SER A 110 -8.75 -18.07 -5.33
CA SER A 110 -10.05 -17.71 -4.75
C SER A 110 -9.90 -17.31 -3.28
N PRO A 111 -10.60 -16.24 -2.83
CA PRO A 111 -10.65 -15.89 -1.41
C PRO A 111 -11.41 -16.93 -0.58
N HIS A 112 -12.29 -17.70 -1.22
CA HIS A 112 -13.03 -18.80 -0.58
C HIS A 112 -12.15 -20.05 -0.50
N ARG A 113 -11.60 -20.33 0.67
CA ARG A 113 -10.69 -21.45 0.97
C ARG A 113 -10.66 -21.71 2.49
N PRO A 114 -10.18 -22.88 2.96
CA PRO A 114 -10.17 -23.22 4.39
C PRO A 114 -9.48 -22.17 5.25
N ASN A 115 -8.23 -21.85 4.93
CA ASN A 115 -7.52 -20.72 5.52
C ASN A 115 -7.66 -19.52 4.57
N ARG A 116 -8.53 -18.59 4.93
CA ARG A 116 -8.89 -17.37 4.16
C ARG A 116 -7.77 -16.33 4.12
N LEU A 117 -6.53 -16.77 3.93
CA LEU A 117 -5.36 -15.93 3.84
C LEU A 117 -5.07 -15.58 2.38
N GLY A 118 -4.85 -14.29 2.15
CA GLY A 118 -4.33 -13.73 0.91
C GLY A 118 -2.90 -13.25 1.10
N ILE A 119 -2.16 -13.19 0.00
CA ILE A 119 -0.84 -12.57 -0.07
C ILE A 119 -0.79 -11.62 -1.26
N SER A 120 -0.22 -10.44 -1.05
CA SER A 120 0.01 -9.45 -2.11
C SER A 120 1.42 -8.87 -2.01
N SER A 121 2.11 -8.74 -3.15
CA SER A 121 3.32 -7.93 -3.25
C SER A 121 2.90 -6.52 -3.63
N VAL A 122 3.11 -5.57 -2.73
CA VAL A 122 2.83 -4.15 -2.99
C VAL A 122 4.13 -3.38 -3.08
N ARG A 123 4.10 -2.27 -3.82
CA ARG A 123 5.23 -1.34 -3.86
C ARG A 123 5.09 -0.35 -2.72
N LEU A 124 6.19 -0.11 -2.03
CA LEU A 124 6.35 1.02 -1.13
C LEU A 124 6.62 2.27 -1.96
N ALA A 125 6.19 3.43 -1.45
CA ALA A 125 6.04 4.67 -2.21
C ALA A 125 7.18 4.95 -3.20
N PHE A 126 6.81 5.20 -4.46
CA PHE A 126 7.68 5.46 -5.62
C PHE A 126 8.85 6.42 -5.37
N LEU A 127 8.70 7.39 -4.47
CA LEU A 127 9.73 8.40 -4.18
C LEU A 127 10.97 7.82 -3.51
N ALA A 128 10.84 6.78 -2.69
CA ALA A 128 11.99 6.14 -2.06
C ALA A 128 12.87 5.46 -3.12
N GLU A 129 12.26 4.77 -4.10
CA GLU A 129 12.98 4.10 -5.20
C GLU A 129 13.72 5.08 -6.12
N GLN A 130 13.25 6.32 -6.22
CA GLN A 130 13.80 7.36 -7.10
C GLN A 130 14.85 8.23 -6.41
N GLY A 131 15.39 7.76 -5.28
CA GLY A 131 16.46 8.45 -4.56
C GLY A 131 15.99 9.68 -3.79
N VAL A 132 14.68 9.87 -3.59
CA VAL A 132 14.14 10.88 -2.66
C VAL A 132 14.23 10.36 -1.22
N LEU A 133 15.43 9.90 -0.88
CA LEU A 133 15.79 9.39 0.44
C LEU A 133 15.63 10.52 1.45
N GLY A 134 15.07 10.20 2.61
CA GLY A 134 14.79 11.16 3.67
C GLY A 134 13.45 11.87 3.58
N PHE A 135 12.65 11.72 2.52
CA PHE A 135 11.32 12.33 2.49
C PHE A 135 10.40 11.75 3.58
N LEU A 136 10.35 10.42 3.73
CA LEU A 136 9.59 9.78 4.82
C LEU A 136 10.15 10.14 6.20
N GLY A 137 11.48 10.18 6.35
CA GLY A 137 12.14 10.62 7.59
C GLY A 137 11.81 12.07 7.96
N PHE A 138 11.81 12.95 6.96
CA PHE A 138 11.40 14.35 7.08
C PHE A 138 9.94 14.45 7.51
N LEU A 139 9.01 13.77 6.83
CA LEU A 139 7.60 13.77 7.20
C LEU A 139 7.40 13.26 8.62
N ARG A 140 8.03 12.13 8.99
CA ARG A 140 7.96 11.61 10.35
C ARG A 140 8.43 12.64 11.37
N HIS A 141 9.58 13.28 11.15
CA HIS A 141 10.11 14.29 12.07
C HIS A 141 9.21 15.52 12.14
N GLN A 142 8.80 16.07 11.00
CA GLN A 142 8.03 17.31 10.94
C GLN A 142 6.59 17.15 11.44
N LEU A 143 5.97 16.00 11.21
CA LEU A 143 4.57 15.77 11.55
C LEU A 143 4.38 15.23 12.98
N SER A 144 5.46 14.81 13.67
CA SER A 144 5.37 14.25 15.02
C SER A 144 5.10 15.28 16.13
N PHE A 145 5.33 16.58 15.89
CA PHE A 145 5.17 17.62 16.91
C PHE A 145 4.70 18.93 16.27
N LEU A 146 3.56 19.48 16.68
CA LEU A 146 2.96 20.70 16.09
C LEU A 146 2.86 20.63 14.54
N PRO A 147 2.16 19.63 13.98
CA PRO A 147 2.09 19.42 12.54
C PRO A 147 1.43 20.59 11.78
N ASP A 148 0.75 21.50 12.46
CA ASP A 148 0.01 22.64 11.93
C ASP A 148 0.74 23.99 12.06
N ASP A 149 1.98 24.01 12.55
CA ASP A 149 2.78 25.23 12.75
C ASP A 149 3.23 25.83 11.40
N THR A 150 2.36 26.69 10.83
CA THR A 150 2.61 27.40 9.57
C THR A 150 3.63 28.54 9.71
N GLU A 151 3.99 28.94 10.93
CA GLU A 151 4.96 30.03 11.14
C GLU A 151 6.40 29.53 11.07
N ARG A 152 6.65 28.33 11.59
CA ARG A 152 8.00 27.78 11.71
C ARG A 152 8.31 26.69 10.72
N LYS A 153 7.27 26.07 10.15
CA LYS A 153 7.43 24.97 9.19
C LYS A 153 6.98 25.40 7.82
N ARG A 154 7.48 24.67 6.82
CA ARG A 154 7.08 24.83 5.41
C ARG A 154 5.72 24.20 5.15
N VAL A 155 4.75 24.56 5.98
CA VAL A 155 3.40 24.01 6.03
C VAL A 155 2.43 25.11 5.63
N GLU A 156 1.49 24.78 4.77
CA GLU A 156 0.41 25.66 4.32
C GLU A 156 -0.92 25.00 4.66
N LYS A 157 -1.89 25.80 5.14
CA LYS A 157 -3.25 25.29 5.42
C LYS A 157 -4.00 25.13 4.09
N ALA A 158 -4.50 23.92 3.85
CA ALA A 158 -5.22 23.56 2.62
C ALA A 158 -6.74 23.35 2.85
N GLY A 159 -7.15 23.14 4.10
CA GLY A 159 -8.55 22.96 4.49
C GLY A 159 -8.74 23.08 6.01
N ASP A 160 -9.91 22.72 6.52
CA ASP A 160 -10.24 22.84 7.96
C ASP A 160 -9.28 22.04 8.85
N ARG A 161 -9.01 20.78 8.44
CA ARG A 161 -8.06 19.86 9.08
C ARG A 161 -7.06 19.28 8.09
N GLU A 162 -6.71 20.05 7.07
CA GLU A 162 -5.82 19.62 6.01
C GLU A 162 -4.71 20.64 5.77
N TRP A 163 -3.50 20.12 5.58
CA TRP A 163 -2.30 20.91 5.38
C TRP A 163 -1.44 20.29 4.28
N VAL A 164 -0.57 21.11 3.71
CA VAL A 164 0.45 20.70 2.74
C VAL A 164 1.82 21.08 3.27
N ILE A 165 2.73 20.12 3.40
CA ILE A 165 4.13 20.36 3.75
C ILE A 165 5.03 20.22 2.52
N SER A 166 5.96 21.16 2.38
CA SER A 166 6.93 21.19 1.27
C SER A 166 8.25 20.51 1.64
N TYR A 167 8.71 19.61 0.77
CA TYR A 167 10.04 18.99 0.84
C TYR A 167 10.72 19.09 -0.52
N ARG A 168 11.72 19.97 -0.65
CA ARG A 168 12.36 20.27 -1.93
C ARG A 168 11.29 20.59 -2.99
N THR A 169 11.31 19.88 -4.10
CA THR A 169 10.36 19.98 -5.22
C THR A 169 9.10 19.12 -5.04
N TRP A 170 8.91 18.45 -3.89
CA TRP A 170 7.73 17.64 -3.57
C TRP A 170 6.80 18.31 -2.57
N ARG A 171 5.53 17.92 -2.61
CA ARG A 171 4.48 18.33 -1.68
C ARG A 171 3.83 17.11 -1.07
N CYS A 172 3.48 17.20 0.20
CA CYS A 172 2.75 16.17 0.93
C CYS A 172 1.50 16.80 1.55
N ARG A 173 0.33 16.35 1.13
CA ARG A 173 -0.95 16.67 1.78
C ARG A 173 -1.18 15.70 2.93
N TYR A 174 -1.67 16.22 4.05
CA TYR A 174 -1.99 15.42 5.22
C TYR A 174 -3.12 16.04 6.03
N THR A 175 -3.79 15.20 6.79
CA THR A 175 -4.80 15.61 7.76
C THR A 175 -4.31 15.41 9.18
N VAL A 176 -4.84 16.21 10.10
CA VAL A 176 -4.54 16.10 11.53
C VAL A 176 -5.83 15.93 12.30
N ASP A 177 -5.89 14.85 13.07
CA ASP A 177 -6.87 14.62 14.11
C ASP A 177 -6.21 14.93 15.46
N PHE A 178 -6.47 16.13 15.97
CA PHE A 178 -5.90 16.60 17.23
C PHE A 178 -6.46 15.86 18.45
N GLU A 179 -7.69 15.36 18.38
CA GLU A 179 -8.34 14.63 19.48
C GLU A 179 -7.64 13.28 19.68
N ASN A 180 -7.42 12.55 18.59
CA ASN A 180 -6.77 11.24 18.62
C ASN A 180 -5.25 11.31 18.48
N ARG A 181 -4.69 12.50 18.24
CA ARG A 181 -3.26 12.76 17.97
C ARG A 181 -2.75 11.95 16.77
N ILE A 182 -3.55 11.86 15.72
CA ILE A 182 -3.21 11.14 14.49
C ILE A 182 -2.91 12.15 13.40
N CYS A 183 -1.79 11.96 12.72
CA CYS A 183 -1.45 12.68 11.49
C CYS A 183 -1.43 11.69 10.33
N SER A 184 -2.25 11.93 9.31
CA SER A 184 -2.44 11.02 8.18
C SER A 184 -1.99 11.69 6.89
N VAL A 185 -0.92 11.17 6.27
CA VAL A 185 -0.52 11.58 4.92
C VAL A 185 -1.56 11.08 3.92
N THR A 186 -2.24 12.00 3.23
CA THR A 186 -3.34 11.69 2.32
C THR A 186 -2.91 11.69 0.87
N ASP A 187 -1.94 12.52 0.50
CA ASP A 187 -1.44 12.58 -0.87
C ASP A 187 0.00 13.10 -0.92
N VAL A 188 0.71 12.72 -1.97
CA VAL A 188 2.04 13.22 -2.29
C VAL A 188 2.04 13.62 -3.76
N PHE A 189 2.60 14.78 -4.09
CA PHE A 189 2.55 15.28 -5.45
C PHE A 189 3.73 16.18 -5.80
N SER A 190 3.92 16.40 -7.09
CA SER A 190 4.91 17.32 -7.64
C SER A 190 4.63 18.75 -7.16
N GLY A 191 5.67 19.44 -6.70
CA GLY A 191 5.62 20.88 -6.43
C GLY A 191 5.70 21.72 -7.71
N TRP A 192 6.04 21.10 -8.84
CA TRP A 192 5.94 21.72 -10.16
C TRP A 192 4.52 21.61 -10.69
N ASN A 193 3.99 22.71 -11.24
CA ASN A 193 2.73 22.71 -11.96
C ASN A 193 2.89 22.19 -13.41
N ALA A 194 1.77 21.99 -14.10
CA ALA A 194 1.76 21.42 -15.46
C ALA A 194 2.56 22.27 -16.48
N ALA A 195 2.50 23.59 -16.37
CA ALA A 195 3.25 24.49 -17.25
C ALA A 195 4.77 24.41 -16.98
N GLU A 196 5.16 24.31 -15.71
CA GLU A 196 6.57 24.14 -15.32
C GLU A 196 7.13 22.78 -15.74
N LEU A 197 6.30 21.74 -15.83
CA LEU A 197 6.71 20.43 -16.34
C LEU A 197 6.71 20.37 -17.87
N GLY A 198 6.36 21.45 -18.58
CA GLY A 198 6.38 21.52 -20.04
C GLY A 198 7.76 21.26 -20.64
N GLU A 199 7.80 20.97 -21.94
CA GLU A 199 9.05 20.91 -22.69
C GLU A 199 9.68 22.31 -22.80
N GLY A 200 11.00 22.39 -22.64
CA GLY A 200 11.74 23.65 -22.72
C GLY A 200 11.69 24.54 -21.46
N SER A 201 10.95 24.16 -20.42
CA SER A 201 10.98 24.85 -19.13
C SER A 201 12.31 24.62 -18.41
N GLU A 202 12.84 25.66 -17.74
CA GLU A 202 14.08 25.57 -16.95
C GLU A 202 14.00 24.44 -15.92
N ASP A 203 15.03 23.61 -15.78
CA ASP A 203 15.09 22.54 -14.78
C ASP A 203 16.28 22.73 -13.83
N PRO A 204 16.21 23.70 -12.88
CA PRO A 204 17.33 24.02 -12.00
C PRO A 204 17.77 22.86 -11.08
N TRP A 205 16.86 21.91 -10.85
CA TRP A 205 17.08 20.80 -9.92
C TRP A 205 17.30 19.46 -10.63
N GLU A 206 17.28 19.46 -11.96
CA GLU A 206 17.43 18.28 -12.84
C GLU A 206 16.50 17.12 -12.45
N ASP A 207 15.32 17.44 -11.93
CA ASP A 207 14.37 16.46 -11.38
C ASP A 207 13.01 16.46 -12.11
N LYS A 208 12.80 17.34 -13.10
CA LYS A 208 11.52 17.37 -13.82
C LYS A 208 11.22 16.09 -14.57
N ALA A 209 12.25 15.36 -15.02
CA ALA A 209 12.06 14.03 -15.62
C ALA A 209 11.39 13.05 -14.65
N LEU A 210 11.81 13.08 -13.38
CA LEU A 210 11.23 12.27 -12.31
C LEU A 210 9.79 12.73 -11.99
N HIS A 211 9.54 14.04 -11.91
CA HIS A 211 8.18 14.57 -11.69
C HIS A 211 7.23 14.26 -12.84
N ARG A 212 7.68 14.34 -14.10
CA ARG A 212 6.88 13.91 -15.27
C ARG A 212 6.57 12.42 -15.21
N GLU A 213 7.53 11.59 -14.84
CA GLU A 213 7.31 10.15 -14.62
C GLU A 213 6.28 9.90 -13.53
N TYR A 214 6.38 10.64 -12.42
CA TYR A 214 5.42 10.58 -11.33
C TYR A 214 4.02 10.94 -11.80
N CYS A 215 3.84 12.12 -12.40
CA CYS A 215 2.52 12.58 -12.85
C CYS A 215 1.91 11.60 -13.87
N ARG A 216 2.69 11.12 -14.84
CA ARG A 216 2.19 10.12 -15.80
C ARG A 216 1.75 8.81 -15.14
N ARG A 217 2.41 8.38 -14.06
CA ARG A 217 2.07 7.13 -13.35
C ARG A 217 0.97 7.28 -12.31
N PHE A 218 0.84 8.44 -11.68
CA PHE A 218 0.08 8.59 -10.44
C PHE A 218 -0.98 9.71 -10.48
N THR A 219 -1.01 10.56 -11.51
CA THR A 219 -1.97 11.68 -11.61
C THR A 219 -2.89 11.61 -12.83
N SER A 220 -3.12 10.42 -13.39
CA SER A 220 -4.14 10.24 -14.45
C SER A 220 -5.55 10.41 -13.88
N SER A 221 -6.21 11.49 -14.31
CA SER A 221 -7.59 11.95 -14.08
C SER A 221 -7.95 12.48 -12.69
N THR A 222 -7.57 13.72 -12.40
CA THR A 222 -8.47 14.68 -11.72
C THR A 222 -8.80 15.75 -12.73
N GLY A 223 -10.07 15.81 -13.14
CA GLY A 223 -10.56 16.79 -14.08
C GLY A 223 -10.27 18.20 -13.58
N ASP A 224 -9.56 18.95 -14.42
CA ASP A 224 -9.78 20.38 -14.53
C ASP A 224 -11.28 20.64 -14.75
N THR A 225 -11.91 21.32 -13.81
CA THR A 225 -12.56 22.60 -14.11
C THR A 225 -12.76 23.41 -12.84
N LYS A 226 -11.95 24.45 -12.69
CA LYS A 226 -12.44 25.73 -12.19
C LYS A 226 -13.30 26.33 -13.31
N GLU A 227 -14.62 26.33 -13.11
CA GLU A 227 -15.51 27.45 -13.44
C GLU A 227 -16.48 27.63 -12.27
#